data_AF-A0A252BR05-F1
#
_entry.id   AF-A0A252BR05-F1
#
_cell.length_a   1.000
_cell.length_b   1.000
_cell.length_c   1.000
_cell.angle_alpha   90.00
_cell.angle_beta   90.00
_cell.angle_gamma   90.00
#
_symmetry.space_group_name_H-M   'P 1'
#
loop_
_entity.id
_entity.type
_entity.pdbx_description
1 polymer ?
#
loop_
_entity_poly.entity_id
_entity_poly.type
_entity_poly.pdbx_seq_one_letter_code
_entity_poly.pdbx_strand_id
1 'polypeptide(L)'
;RPSSCGSSWQETLMELDDLLSLTAESQIRPPMPTSSEISRMDEALGWVSWIQDTAHRRVVLFWMMIHPLSGQHRYSWRQIGERMGRDHKTVKGWFYRGVAVITKKKYT
;
A
#
# COMPACT_ATOMS: atom_id res chain seq x y z
N ARG A 1 23.34 41.76 -31.88
CA ARG A 1 23.00 40.35 -31.54
C ARG A 1 23.31 40.17 -30.05
N PRO A 2 22.34 40.12 -29.14
CA PRO A 2 22.64 39.93 -27.73
C PRO A 2 22.93 38.45 -27.45
N SER A 3 23.87 38.26 -26.55
CA SER A 3 24.61 37.05 -26.17
C SER A 3 23.89 36.23 -25.10
N SER A 4 23.93 34.91 -25.28
CA SER A 4 23.88 33.81 -24.30
C SER A 4 23.04 33.99 -23.02
N CYS A 5 21.90 33.30 -22.97
CA CYS A 5 21.23 32.91 -21.73
C CYS A 5 22.13 31.90 -21.00
N GLY A 6 22.83 32.33 -19.95
CA GLY A 6 23.57 31.44 -19.05
C GLY A 6 22.63 30.83 -18.02
N SER A 7 22.33 29.55 -18.16
CA SER A 7 21.61 28.78 -17.14
C SER A 7 22.59 28.40 -16.02
N SER A 8 22.62 29.16 -14.93
CA SER A 8 23.37 28.78 -13.73
C SER A 8 22.58 27.75 -12.92
N TRP A 9 22.65 26.48 -13.31
CA TRP A 9 22.39 25.42 -12.34
C TRP A 9 23.55 25.46 -11.36
N GLN A 10 23.29 25.95 -10.16
CA GLN A 10 24.32 26.11 -9.14
C GLN A 10 24.96 24.76 -8.83
N GLU A 11 26.28 24.75 -8.88
CA GLU A 11 27.22 23.67 -8.55
C GLU A 11 27.14 23.33 -7.05
N THR A 12 26.01 22.82 -6.61
CA THR A 12 25.84 22.12 -5.32
C THR A 12 24.86 20.98 -5.52
N LEU A 13 25.17 20.14 -6.50
CA LEU A 13 24.68 18.78 -6.50
C LEU A 13 25.61 18.03 -5.56
N MET A 14 25.16 17.83 -4.32
CA MET A 14 25.59 16.68 -3.53
C MET A 14 25.71 15.49 -4.47
N GLU A 15 26.87 14.82 -4.50
CA GLU A 15 27.11 13.77 -5.48
C GLU A 15 25.96 12.76 -5.41
N LEU A 16 25.50 12.25 -6.55
CA LEU A 16 24.36 11.33 -6.59
C LEU A 16 24.58 10.12 -5.67
N ASP A 17 25.82 9.73 -5.44
CA ASP A 17 26.23 8.66 -4.52
C ASP A 17 26.01 9.05 -3.04
N ASP A 18 26.27 10.30 -2.67
CA ASP A 18 25.94 10.87 -1.34
C ASP A 18 24.41 10.94 -1.13
N LEU A 19 23.66 11.32 -2.17
CA LEU A 19 22.19 11.37 -2.12
C LEU A 19 21.57 9.96 -2.02
N LEU A 20 22.16 8.98 -2.71
CA LEU A 20 21.72 7.59 -2.64
C LEU A 20 22.09 6.95 -1.31
N SER A 21 23.27 7.23 -0.76
CA SER A 21 23.72 6.70 0.53
C SER A 21 22.88 7.26 1.71
N LEU A 22 22.47 8.53 1.68
CA LEU A 22 21.52 9.11 2.66
C LEU A 22 20.15 8.42 2.69
N THR A 23 19.75 7.74 1.61
CA THR A 23 18.48 6.97 1.53
C THR A 23 18.68 5.45 1.59
N ALA A 24 19.93 5.00 1.55
CA ALA A 24 20.28 3.58 1.46
C ALA A 24 20.20 2.84 2.80
N GLU A 25 20.36 3.53 3.93
CA GLU A 25 20.55 2.88 5.25
C GLU A 25 19.32 2.13 5.81
N SER A 26 18.20 2.02 5.08
CA SER A 26 17.04 1.21 5.53
C SER A 26 16.31 0.41 4.44
N GLN A 27 16.81 0.38 3.20
CA GLN A 27 16.11 -0.26 2.08
C GLN A 27 16.50 -1.75 1.97
N ILE A 28 16.16 -2.56 2.98
CA ILE A 28 16.15 -4.02 2.78
C ILE A 28 15.07 -4.29 1.73
N ARG A 29 15.50 -4.60 0.51
CA ARG A 29 14.58 -5.00 -0.55
C ARG A 29 13.93 -6.32 -0.16
N PRO A 30 12.60 -6.42 -0.14
CA PRO A 30 11.94 -7.68 0.11
C PRO A 30 12.29 -8.69 -1.00
N PRO A 31 12.20 -10.00 -0.71
CA PRO A 31 12.42 -11.02 -1.73
C PRO A 31 11.46 -10.80 -2.90
N MET A 32 11.96 -10.99 -4.12
CA MET A 32 11.15 -10.85 -5.33
C MET A 32 10.11 -11.99 -5.36
N PRO A 33 8.81 -11.69 -5.55
CA PRO A 33 7.79 -12.72 -5.62
C PRO A 33 7.96 -13.57 -6.89
N THR A 34 7.63 -14.85 -6.78
CA THR A 34 7.55 -15.79 -7.89
C THR A 34 6.31 -15.52 -8.74
N SER A 35 6.30 -16.00 -9.99
CA SER A 35 5.13 -15.89 -10.88
C SER A 35 3.85 -16.47 -10.25
N SER A 36 3.94 -17.61 -9.55
CA SER A 36 2.79 -18.23 -8.89
C SER A 36 2.28 -17.44 -7.66
N GLU A 37 3.14 -16.67 -6.99
CA GLU A 37 2.72 -15.74 -5.94
C GLU A 37 1.98 -14.54 -6.52
N ILE A 38 2.45 -14.00 -7.65
CA ILE A 38 1.79 -12.91 -8.37
C ILE A 38 0.40 -13.36 -8.83
N SER A 39 0.27 -14.53 -9.47
CA SER A 39 -1.04 -15.04 -9.91
C SER A 39 -2.04 -15.22 -8.77
N ARG A 40 -1.58 -15.69 -7.60
CA ARG A 40 -2.43 -15.81 -6.39
C ARG A 40 -2.84 -14.44 -5.85
N MET A 41 -1.93 -13.46 -5.90
CA MET A 41 -2.23 -12.08 -5.51
C MET A 41 -3.29 -11.47 -6.43
N ASP A 42 -3.17 -11.66 -7.74
CA ASP A 42 -4.13 -11.14 -8.73
C ASP A 42 -5.53 -11.75 -8.51
N GLU A 43 -5.60 -13.06 -8.25
CA GLU A 43 -6.86 -13.74 -7.90
C GLU A 43 -7.49 -13.14 -6.62
N ALA A 44 -6.69 -13.00 -5.56
CA ALA A 44 -7.16 -12.47 -4.28
C ALA A 44 -7.63 -11.01 -4.38
N LEU A 45 -6.92 -10.17 -5.14
CA LEU A 45 -7.34 -8.80 -5.43
C LEU A 45 -8.62 -8.76 -6.28
N GLY A 46 -8.82 -9.75 -7.16
CA GLY A 46 -10.07 -9.96 -7.89
C GLY A 46 -11.27 -10.11 -6.95
N TRP A 47 -11.14 -10.85 -5.85
CA TRP A 47 -12.24 -11.03 -4.88
C TRP A 47 -12.64 -9.72 -4.18
N VAL A 48 -11.69 -8.82 -3.93
CA VAL A 48 -11.96 -7.52 -3.28
C VAL A 48 -12.90 -6.67 -4.14
N SER A 49 -12.92 -6.86 -5.46
CA SER A 49 -13.85 -6.18 -6.37
C SER A 49 -15.32 -6.53 -6.13
N TRP A 50 -15.62 -7.70 -5.53
CA TRP A 50 -16.98 -8.13 -5.23
C TRP A 50 -17.60 -7.34 -4.08
N ILE A 51 -16.79 -6.67 -3.27
CA ILE A 51 -17.26 -5.79 -2.20
C ILE A 51 -17.78 -4.49 -2.81
N GLN A 52 -19.11 -4.36 -2.86
CA GLN A 52 -19.81 -3.21 -3.43
C GLN A 52 -19.70 -1.96 -2.56
N ASP A 53 -19.75 -2.14 -1.24
CA ASP A 53 -19.61 -1.04 -0.29
C ASP A 53 -18.15 -0.53 -0.30
N THR A 54 -17.97 0.72 -0.71
CA THR A 54 -16.66 1.35 -0.86
C THR A 54 -15.93 1.52 0.47
N ALA A 55 -16.65 1.72 1.57
CA ALA A 55 -16.06 1.83 2.90
C ALA A 55 -15.55 0.47 3.37
N HIS A 56 -16.35 -0.59 3.20
CA HIS A 56 -15.93 -1.96 3.53
C HIS A 56 -14.71 -2.37 2.69
N ARG A 57 -14.74 -2.09 1.38
CA ARG A 57 -13.65 -2.40 0.46
C ARG A 57 -12.34 -1.70 0.85
N ARG A 58 -12.41 -0.40 1.19
CA ARG A 58 -11.26 0.38 1.66
C ARG A 58 -10.65 -0.20 2.92
N VAL A 59 -11.47 -0.60 3.89
CA VAL A 59 -10.97 -1.21 5.14
C VAL A 59 -10.26 -2.53 4.86
N VAL A 60 -10.81 -3.38 4.00
CA VAL A 60 -10.16 -4.64 3.59
C VAL A 60 -8.80 -4.37 2.95
N LEU A 61 -8.73 -3.40 2.01
CA LEU A 61 -7.46 -3.02 1.38
C LEU A 61 -6.44 -2.48 2.38
N PHE A 62 -6.84 -1.64 3.34
CA PHE A 62 -5.94 -1.17 4.41
C PHE A 62 -5.42 -2.32 5.27
N TRP A 63 -6.27 -3.30 5.59
CA TRP A 63 -5.89 -4.45 6.39
C TRP A 63 -4.92 -5.39 5.65
N MET A 64 -5.05 -5.50 4.32
CA MET A 64 -4.15 -6.28 3.46
C MET A 64 -2.73 -5.70 3.36
N MET A 65 -2.52 -4.44 3.75
CA MET A 65 -1.18 -3.84 3.73
C MET A 65 -0.33 -4.45 4.87
N ILE A 66 0.53 -5.39 4.50
CA ILE A 66 1.46 -6.07 5.41
C ILE A 66 2.88 -5.59 5.12
N HIS A 67 3.66 -5.35 6.17
CA HIS A 67 5.06 -5.00 6.07
C HIS A 67 5.87 -6.24 5.60
N PRO A 68 6.61 -6.15 4.49
CA PRO A 68 7.14 -7.34 3.82
C PRO A 68 8.25 -8.05 4.59
N LEU A 69 8.94 -7.36 5.51
CA LEU A 69 10.02 -7.95 6.31
C LEU A 69 9.56 -8.48 7.66
N SER A 70 8.53 -7.85 8.25
CA SER A 70 8.09 -8.18 9.61
C SER A 70 6.82 -9.03 9.62
N GLY A 71 6.11 -9.13 8.49
CA GLY A 71 4.85 -9.84 8.38
C GLY A 71 3.71 -9.19 9.17
N GLN A 72 3.93 -8.02 9.76
CA GLN A 72 2.93 -7.31 10.56
C GLN A 72 2.05 -6.43 9.68
N HIS A 73 0.79 -6.25 10.08
CA HIS A 73 -0.08 -5.26 9.45
C HIS A 73 0.53 -3.87 9.57
N ARG A 74 0.57 -3.14 8.46
CA ARG A 74 1.13 -1.78 8.38
C ARG A 74 0.34 -0.80 9.25
N TYR A 75 -0.94 -1.07 9.48
CA TYR A 75 -1.83 -0.21 10.23
C TYR A 75 -2.58 -0.98 11.31
N SER A 76 -2.62 -0.40 12.51
CA SER A 76 -3.53 -0.86 13.57
C SER A 76 -4.98 -0.45 13.27
N TRP A 77 -5.94 -1.12 13.91
CA TRP A 77 -7.37 -0.77 13.77
C TRP A 77 -7.68 0.69 14.11
N ARG A 78 -6.96 1.28 15.08
CA ARG A 78 -7.11 2.69 15.44
C ARG A 78 -6.66 3.62 14.31
N GLN A 79 -5.50 3.36 13.72
CA GLN A 79 -4.98 4.13 12.59
C GLN A 79 -5.86 4.01 11.34
N ILE A 80 -6.49 2.84 11.13
CA ILE A 80 -7.48 2.70 10.04
C ILE A 80 -8.74 3.49 10.37
N GLY A 81 -9.22 3.45 11.62
CA GLY A 81 -10.30 4.29 12.12
C GLY A 81 -10.08 5.78 11.85
N GLU A 82 -8.91 6.29 12.24
CA GLU A 82 -8.50 7.68 12.02
C GLU A 82 -8.54 8.05 10.53
N ARG A 83 -7.97 7.22 9.64
CA ARG A 83 -7.99 7.46 8.18
C ARG A 83 -9.40 7.40 7.58
N MET A 84 -10.28 6.60 8.16
CA MET A 84 -11.67 6.47 7.72
C MET A 84 -12.60 7.48 8.39
N GLY A 85 -12.11 8.26 9.37
CA GLY A 85 -12.91 9.19 10.17
C GLY A 85 -13.97 8.50 11.05
N ARG A 86 -13.68 7.29 11.55
CA ARG A 86 -14.63 6.45 12.31
C ARG A 86 -13.96 5.73 13.47
N ASP A 87 -14.75 5.32 14.47
CA ASP A 87 -14.23 4.50 15.55
C ASP A 87 -13.74 3.12 15.06
N HIS A 88 -12.65 2.65 15.67
CA HIS A 88 -12.00 1.38 15.33
C HIS A 88 -12.94 0.16 15.43
N LYS A 89 -13.94 0.17 16.33
CA LYS A 89 -14.93 -0.93 16.42
C LYS A 89 -15.84 -0.96 15.19
N THR A 90 -16.23 0.21 14.69
CA THR A 90 -17.05 0.34 13.48
C THR A 90 -16.30 -0.17 12.26
N VAL A 91 -15.04 0.27 12.11
CA VAL A 91 -14.14 -0.18 11.04
C VAL A 91 -13.92 -1.68 11.09
N LYS A 92 -13.71 -2.25 12.29
CA LYS A 92 -13.57 -3.70 12.44
C LYS A 92 -14.85 -4.44 12.02
N GLY A 93 -16.02 -3.89 12.31
CA GLY A 93 -17.30 -4.41 11.81
C GLY A 93 -17.41 -4.36 10.28
N TRP A 94 -16.99 -3.25 9.67
CA TRP A 94 -16.93 -3.09 8.22
C TRP A 94 -16.02 -4.13 7.54
N PHE A 95 -14.86 -4.40 8.14
CA PHE A 95 -13.96 -5.45 7.67
C PHE A 95 -14.66 -6.81 7.61
N TYR A 96 -15.28 -7.25 8.71
CA TYR A 96 -15.96 -8.54 8.75
C TYR A 96 -17.11 -8.63 7.75
N ARG A 97 -17.87 -7.54 7.55
CA ARG A 97 -18.93 -7.47 6.53
C ARG A 97 -18.36 -7.58 5.11
N GLY A 98 -17.24 -6.92 4.84
CA GLY A 98 -16.54 -7.01 3.55
C GLY A 98 -16.05 -8.43 3.27
N VAL A 99 -15.38 -9.06 4.23
CA VAL A 99 -14.92 -10.45 4.11
C VAL A 99 -16.09 -11.42 3.94
N ALA A 100 -17.19 -11.20 4.66
CA ALA A 100 -18.39 -12.02 4.51
C ALA A 100 -18.98 -12.01 3.08
N VAL A 101 -18.80 -10.91 2.33
CA VAL A 101 -19.21 -10.86 0.91
C VAL A 101 -18.37 -11.80 0.06
N ILE A 102 -17.06 -11.85 0.31
CA ILE A 102 -16.11 -12.70 -0.42
C ILE A 102 -16.32 -14.17 -0.08
N THR A 103 -16.51 -14.49 1.20
CA THR A 103 -16.64 -15.88 1.66
C THR A 103 -18.03 -16.46 1.46
N LYS A 104 -19.02 -15.65 1.09
CA LYS A 104 -20.38 -16.13 0.81
C LYS A 104 -20.34 -17.08 -0.37
N LYS A 105 -20.58 -18.37 -0.10
CA LYS A 105 -20.71 -19.40 -1.12
C LYS A 105 -21.77 -18.98 -2.13
N LYS A 106 -21.34 -18.66 -3.35
CA LYS A 106 -22.21 -18.43 -4.49
C LYS A 106 -22.62 -19.80 -5.00
N TYR A 107 -23.75 -20.33 -4.51
CA TYR A 107 -24.42 -21.41 -5.22
C TYR A 107 -24.87 -20.83 -6.56
N THR A 108 -24.26 -21.30 -7.64
CA THR A 108 -24.69 -21.03 -9.02
C THR A 108 -25.30 -22.31 -9.54
#